data_AF-A0A9W9YBY0-F1
#
_entry.id   AF-A0A9W9YBY0-F1
#
_cell.length_a   1.000
_cell.length_b   1.000
_cell.length_c   1.000
_cell.angle_alpha   90.00
_cell.angle_beta   90.00
_cell.angle_gamma   90.00
#
_symmetry.space_group_name_H-M   'P 1'
#
loop_
_entity.id
_entity.type
_entity.pdbx_description
1 polymer ?
#
loop_
_entity_poly.entity_id
_entity_poly.type
_entity_poly.pdbx_seq_one_letter_code
_entity_poly.pdbx_strand_id
1 'polypeptide(L)'
;MIAFRHVNQFEITGSVVTDSQFISSLKVTLSPENNPDTPVFTTPVSVASYFQFPSVPNDGLVYIVRLASSLSTFNYHYIRPESTVTATGVRAHVTFKFEPQPRKVEPEPSQGSFLTLPLLIILILLAVNHNKVIPFLQQVPQLIQGVSADQLQAQLEDPFKNKKKPKEIRRR
;
A
#
# COMPACT_ATOMS: atom_id res chain seq x y z
N MET A 1 1.51 -54.26 -37.29
CA MET A 1 1.05 -52.97 -37.86
C MET A 1 1.45 -51.89 -36.86
N ILE A 2 2.36 -50.99 -37.24
CA ILE A 2 2.77 -49.86 -36.39
C ILE A 2 1.98 -48.66 -36.88
N ALA A 3 1.06 -48.14 -36.05
CA ALA A 3 0.30 -46.94 -36.36
C ALA A 3 1.08 -45.72 -35.84
N PHE A 4 1.59 -44.88 -36.73
CA PHE A 4 2.16 -43.59 -36.37
C PHE A 4 1.00 -42.65 -36.01
N ARG A 5 0.79 -42.45 -34.70
CA ARG A 5 -0.09 -41.38 -34.20
C ARG A 5 0.58 -40.06 -34.56
N HIS A 6 -0.01 -39.29 -35.48
CA HIS A 6 0.35 -37.89 -35.64
C HIS A 6 0.07 -37.21 -34.29
N VAL A 7 1.13 -36.91 -33.54
CA VAL A 7 1.01 -36.21 -32.26
C VAL A 7 0.78 -34.74 -32.62
N ASN A 8 -0.47 -34.41 -32.97
CA ASN A 8 -0.90 -33.04 -33.26
C ASN A 8 -1.04 -32.20 -31.97
N GLN A 9 -0.39 -32.64 -30.90
CA GLN A 9 -0.42 -32.06 -29.57
C GLN A 9 1.01 -31.79 -29.15
N PHE A 10 1.21 -30.65 -28.51
CA PHE A 10 2.48 -30.20 -28.00
C PHE A 10 2.31 -29.87 -26.52
N GLU A 11 3.16 -30.47 -25.69
CA GLU A 11 3.09 -30.31 -24.24
C GLU A 11 4.08 -29.24 -23.76
N ILE A 12 3.58 -28.29 -22.98
CA ILE A 12 4.41 -27.26 -22.37
C ILE A 12 4.40 -27.48 -20.85
N THR A 13 5.57 -27.76 -20.32
CA THR A 13 5.81 -28.01 -18.90
C THR A 13 6.90 -27.10 -18.39
N GLY A 14 7.03 -26.98 -17.09
CA GLY A 14 8.13 -26.22 -16.55
C GLY A 14 8.30 -26.32 -15.05
N SER A 15 9.42 -25.77 -14.61
CA SER A 15 9.84 -25.72 -13.22
C SER A 15 10.13 -24.29 -12.79
N VAL A 16 9.99 -24.00 -11.50
CA VAL A 16 10.28 -22.68 -10.94
C VAL A 16 11.21 -22.82 -9.75
N VAL A 17 12.42 -22.29 -9.85
CA VAL A 17 13.39 -22.26 -8.76
C VAL A 17 13.07 -21.05 -7.87
N THR A 18 12.57 -21.31 -6.66
CA THR A 18 12.20 -20.31 -5.65
C THR A 18 12.15 -20.95 -4.27
N ASP A 19 12.16 -20.15 -3.21
CA ASP A 19 11.84 -20.62 -1.86
C ASP A 19 10.38 -21.07 -1.77
N SER A 20 10.14 -22.12 -0.97
CA SER A 20 8.83 -22.75 -0.79
C SER A 20 7.75 -21.79 -0.29
N GLN A 21 8.12 -20.80 0.52
CA GLN A 21 7.21 -19.76 1.04
C GLN A 21 6.55 -18.92 -0.05
N PHE A 22 7.17 -18.82 -1.24
CA PHE A 22 6.65 -17.98 -2.32
C PHE A 22 5.84 -18.77 -3.37
N ILE A 23 5.87 -20.10 -3.36
CA ILE A 23 5.23 -20.94 -4.38
C ILE A 23 3.74 -20.64 -4.55
N SER A 24 3.00 -20.47 -3.45
CA SER A 24 1.56 -20.19 -3.48
C SER A 24 1.22 -18.84 -4.11
N SER A 25 2.18 -17.92 -4.20
CA SER A 25 1.99 -16.63 -4.87
C SER A 25 2.12 -16.71 -6.40
N LEU A 26 2.64 -17.82 -6.93
CA LEU A 26 3.08 -17.93 -8.30
C LEU A 26 2.03 -18.58 -9.20
N LYS A 27 1.87 -17.98 -10.38
CA LYS A 27 1.11 -18.53 -11.50
C LYS A 27 1.88 -18.33 -12.79
N VAL A 28 1.68 -19.23 -13.73
CA VAL A 28 2.29 -19.14 -15.05
C VAL A 28 1.19 -18.96 -16.08
N THR A 29 1.38 -18.02 -17.00
CA THR A 29 0.46 -17.77 -18.10
C THR A 29 1.08 -18.21 -19.42
N LEU A 30 0.24 -18.72 -20.31
CA LEU A 30 0.60 -19.02 -21.69
C LEU A 30 -0.22 -18.12 -22.62
N SER A 31 0.46 -17.30 -23.41
CA SER A 31 -0.15 -16.43 -24.42
C SER A 31 0.47 -16.73 -25.79
N PRO A 32 -0.26 -16.63 -26.90
CA PRO A 32 0.34 -16.66 -28.22
C PRO A 32 1.15 -15.38 -28.45
N GLU A 33 2.22 -15.46 -29.23
CA GLU A 33 3.09 -14.30 -29.50
C GLU A 33 2.35 -13.16 -30.21
N ASN A 34 1.35 -13.47 -31.03
CA ASN A 34 0.53 -12.49 -31.74
C ASN A 34 -0.44 -11.71 -30.83
N ASN A 35 -0.69 -12.18 -29.61
CA ASN A 35 -1.55 -11.52 -28.63
C ASN A 35 -1.04 -11.81 -27.20
N PRO A 36 0.08 -11.18 -26.81
CA PRO A 36 0.78 -11.49 -25.56
C PRO A 36 -0.01 -11.11 -24.30
N ASP A 37 -0.91 -10.14 -24.40
CA ASP A 37 -1.67 -9.59 -23.28
C ASP A 37 -2.90 -10.43 -22.92
N THR A 38 -3.31 -11.33 -23.81
CA THR A 38 -4.46 -12.21 -23.60
C THR A 38 -4.00 -13.65 -23.39
N PRO A 39 -3.82 -14.10 -22.13
CA PRO A 39 -3.39 -15.46 -21.86
C PRO A 39 -4.50 -16.46 -22.24
N VAL A 40 -4.12 -17.50 -22.97
CA VAL A 40 -4.97 -18.63 -23.33
C VAL A 40 -5.10 -19.59 -22.16
N PHE A 41 -4.00 -19.81 -21.43
CA PHE A 41 -4.00 -20.60 -20.21
C PHE A 41 -3.32 -19.88 -19.05
N THR A 42 -3.78 -20.16 -17.84
CA THR A 42 -3.15 -19.73 -16.60
C THR A 42 -3.18 -20.90 -15.63
N THR A 43 -2.02 -21.28 -15.11
CA THR A 43 -1.86 -22.43 -14.21
C THR A 43 -1.08 -22.00 -12.96
N PRO A 44 -1.55 -22.29 -11.73
CA PRO A 44 -0.76 -22.06 -10.53
C PRO A 44 0.49 -22.96 -10.50
N VAL A 45 1.56 -22.50 -9.86
CA VAL A 45 2.73 -23.35 -9.63
C VAL A 45 2.42 -24.33 -8.49
N SER A 46 2.65 -25.63 -8.73
CA SER A 46 2.42 -26.66 -7.72
C SER A 46 3.47 -26.60 -6.60
N VAL A 47 3.17 -27.24 -5.47
CA VAL A 47 4.08 -27.37 -4.31
C VAL A 47 5.41 -28.03 -4.67
N ALA A 48 5.44 -28.84 -5.73
CA ALA A 48 6.66 -29.46 -6.27
C ALA A 48 7.49 -28.50 -7.16
N SER A 49 7.20 -27.19 -7.13
CA SER A 49 7.88 -26.19 -7.97
C SER A 49 7.75 -26.47 -9.47
N TYR A 50 6.61 -27.04 -9.87
CA TYR A 50 6.35 -27.52 -11.21
C TYR A 50 5.00 -27.01 -11.72
N PHE A 51 4.90 -26.76 -13.03
CA PHE A 51 3.65 -26.43 -13.70
C PHE A 51 3.54 -27.17 -15.04
N GLN A 52 2.31 -27.38 -15.46
CA GLN A 52 1.98 -28.00 -16.73
C GLN A 52 0.72 -27.34 -17.30
N PHE A 53 0.79 -26.96 -18.58
CA PHE A 53 -0.38 -26.48 -19.30
C PHE A 53 -1.14 -27.65 -19.94
N PRO A 54 -2.44 -27.45 -20.26
CA PRO A 54 -3.09 -28.28 -21.26
C PRO A 54 -2.29 -28.27 -22.57
N SER A 55 -2.29 -29.40 -23.29
CA SER A 55 -1.57 -29.51 -24.56
C SER A 55 -2.13 -28.53 -25.60
N VAL A 56 -1.24 -27.89 -26.35
CA VAL A 56 -1.58 -27.01 -27.47
C VAL A 56 -1.44 -27.75 -28.81
N PRO A 57 -2.00 -27.25 -29.92
CA PRO A 57 -1.73 -27.81 -31.24
C PRO A 57 -0.24 -27.76 -31.59
N ASN A 58 0.24 -28.76 -32.33
CA ASN A 58 1.60 -28.81 -32.87
C ASN A 58 1.64 -28.09 -34.23
N ASP A 59 1.32 -26.79 -34.21
CA ASP A 59 1.08 -25.95 -35.38
C ASP A 59 2.28 -25.08 -35.78
N GLY A 60 3.38 -25.15 -35.02
CA GLY A 60 4.57 -24.32 -35.23
C GLY A 60 4.40 -22.87 -34.77
N LEU A 61 3.29 -22.53 -34.10
CA LEU A 61 3.11 -21.20 -33.54
C LEU A 61 3.99 -20.98 -32.32
N VAL A 62 4.26 -19.72 -32.06
CA VAL A 62 5.10 -19.28 -30.96
C VAL A 62 4.22 -18.85 -29.79
N TYR A 63 4.54 -19.38 -28.62
CA TYR A 63 3.88 -19.06 -27.35
C TYR A 63 4.87 -18.41 -26.39
N ILE A 64 4.36 -17.46 -25.61
CA ILE A 64 5.06 -16.79 -24.54
C ILE A 64 4.56 -17.36 -23.22
N VAL A 65 5.47 -17.95 -22.47
CA VAL A 65 5.27 -18.44 -21.11
C VAL A 65 5.75 -17.34 -20.15
N ARG A 66 4.90 -16.86 -19.25
CA ARG A 66 5.26 -15.82 -18.27
C ARG A 66 5.00 -16.26 -16.85
N LEU A 67 5.96 -16.01 -15.96
CA LEU A 67 5.76 -16.16 -14.53
C LEU A 67 5.19 -14.87 -13.94
N ALA A 68 4.07 -14.98 -13.24
CA ALA A 68 3.45 -13.89 -12.49
C ALA A 68 3.38 -14.26 -11.01
N SER A 69 3.51 -13.24 -10.15
CA SER A 69 3.39 -13.37 -8.71
C SER A 69 2.30 -12.43 -8.18
N SER A 70 1.58 -12.87 -7.14
CA SER A 70 0.68 -12.03 -6.34
C SER A 70 1.39 -11.28 -5.22
N LEU A 71 2.71 -11.45 -5.05
CA LEU A 71 3.48 -10.69 -4.05
C LEU A 71 3.38 -9.19 -4.32
N SER A 72 3.16 -8.42 -3.25
CA SER A 72 3.09 -6.97 -3.32
C SER A 72 4.42 -6.38 -3.81
N THR A 73 4.37 -5.64 -4.91
CA THR A 73 5.52 -4.90 -5.45
C THR A 73 5.92 -3.72 -4.57
N PHE A 74 5.09 -3.34 -3.59
CA PHE A 74 5.46 -2.36 -2.56
C PHE A 74 6.44 -2.97 -1.54
N ASN A 75 6.21 -4.23 -1.14
CA ASN A 75 7.04 -4.91 -0.13
C ASN A 75 8.20 -5.69 -0.74
N TYR A 76 8.11 -6.07 -2.01
CA TYR A 76 9.11 -6.90 -2.68
C TYR A 76 9.59 -6.28 -3.98
N HIS A 77 10.84 -6.55 -4.32
CA HIS A 77 11.43 -6.31 -5.61
C HIS A 77 11.69 -7.66 -6.28
N TYR A 78 11.07 -7.89 -7.43
CA TYR A 78 11.23 -9.11 -8.22
C TYR A 78 11.02 -8.81 -9.71
N ILE A 79 11.64 -9.62 -10.55
CA ILE A 79 11.42 -9.61 -12.00
C ILE A 79 10.30 -10.58 -12.36
N ARG A 80 9.63 -10.33 -13.49
CA ARG A 80 8.64 -11.24 -14.07
C ARG A 80 9.28 -11.94 -15.27
N PRO A 81 9.90 -13.11 -15.08
CA PRO A 81 10.58 -13.78 -16.18
C PRO A 81 9.58 -14.31 -17.20
N GLU A 82 9.99 -14.28 -18.46
CA GLU A 82 9.25 -14.83 -19.59
C GLU A 82 10.17 -15.67 -20.48
N SER A 83 9.58 -16.62 -21.19
CA SER A 83 10.27 -17.49 -22.13
C SER A 83 9.39 -17.74 -23.34
N THR A 84 10.01 -17.85 -24.50
CA THR A 84 9.33 -18.14 -25.76
C THR A 84 9.49 -19.62 -26.11
N VAL A 85 8.42 -20.25 -26.58
CA VAL A 85 8.40 -21.66 -26.98
C VAL A 85 7.67 -21.78 -28.32
N THR A 86 8.31 -22.42 -29.30
CA THR A 86 7.67 -22.79 -30.56
C THR A 86 6.99 -24.15 -30.41
N ALA A 87 5.72 -24.25 -30.76
CA ALA A 87 4.94 -25.48 -30.70
C ALA A 87 5.30 -26.43 -31.86
N THR A 88 6.54 -26.92 -31.83
CA THR A 88 7.09 -27.87 -32.79
C THR A 88 7.71 -29.05 -32.07
N GLY A 89 7.32 -30.27 -32.44
CA GLY A 89 7.80 -31.50 -31.82
C GLY A 89 6.78 -32.09 -30.85
N VAL A 90 7.22 -32.59 -29.69
CA VAL A 90 6.31 -33.29 -28.74
C VAL A 90 6.13 -32.50 -27.46
N ARG A 91 7.21 -31.94 -26.92
CA ARG A 91 7.21 -31.25 -25.64
C ARG A 91 8.28 -30.18 -25.56
N ALA A 92 8.01 -29.17 -24.74
CA ALA A 92 9.00 -28.23 -24.24
C ALA A 92 8.99 -28.18 -22.71
N HIS A 93 10.17 -27.87 -22.15
CA HIS A 93 10.35 -27.63 -20.73
C HIS A 93 10.99 -26.26 -20.51
N VAL A 94 10.36 -25.45 -19.66
CA VAL A 94 10.84 -24.10 -19.32
C VAL A 94 11.18 -24.04 -17.84
N THR A 95 12.32 -23.45 -17.51
CA THR A 95 12.71 -23.22 -16.11
C THR A 95 12.76 -21.73 -15.83
N PHE A 96 12.03 -21.29 -14.81
CA PHE A 96 12.10 -19.92 -14.31
C PHE A 96 12.84 -19.86 -12.98
N LYS A 97 13.43 -18.71 -12.70
CA LYS A 97 14.02 -18.38 -11.40
C LYS A 97 13.25 -17.22 -10.79
N PHE A 98 12.82 -17.37 -9.55
CA PHE A 98 12.05 -16.36 -8.82
C PHE A 98 12.67 -16.14 -7.43
N GLU A 99 13.36 -15.01 -7.26
CA GLU A 99 14.05 -14.64 -6.03
C GLU A 99 13.60 -13.23 -5.60
N PRO A 100 12.43 -13.11 -4.96
CA PRO A 100 11.93 -11.81 -4.53
C PRO A 100 12.77 -11.28 -3.37
N GLN A 101 13.23 -10.03 -3.49
CA GLN A 101 13.99 -9.35 -2.45
C GLN A 101 13.05 -8.43 -1.66
N PRO A 102 12.98 -8.53 -0.32
CA PRO A 102 12.19 -7.60 0.47
C PRO A 102 12.73 -6.18 0.27
N ARG A 103 11.84 -5.24 -0.04
CA ARG A 103 12.20 -3.82 -0.07
C ARG A 103 12.43 -3.38 1.37
N LYS A 104 13.60 -2.79 1.62
CA LYS A 104 13.82 -2.07 2.87
C LYS A 104 12.88 -0.87 2.84
N VAL A 105 11.88 -0.88 3.71
CA VAL A 105 11.16 0.34 4.03
C VAL A 105 12.19 1.20 4.74
N GLU A 106 12.80 2.14 4.03
CA GLU A 106 13.46 3.25 4.72
C GLU A 106 12.39 3.86 5.61
N PRO A 107 12.62 3.93 6.93
CA PRO A 107 11.70 4.64 7.79
C PRO A 107 11.68 6.08 7.30
N GLU A 108 10.63 6.46 6.56
CA GLU A 108 10.23 7.85 6.46
C GLU A 108 10.18 8.35 7.92
N PRO A 109 10.90 9.43 8.27
CA PRO A 109 10.81 9.98 9.61
C PRO A 109 9.32 10.27 9.86
N SER A 110 8.70 9.45 10.69
CA SER A 110 7.29 9.58 11.03
C SER A 110 7.06 11.01 11.49
N GLN A 111 5.95 11.64 11.11
CA GLN A 111 5.75 13.07 11.36
C GLN A 111 5.95 13.48 12.85
N GLY A 112 5.84 12.53 13.79
CA GLY A 112 6.18 12.72 15.20
C GLY A 112 7.67 12.98 15.50
N SER A 113 8.60 12.51 14.65
CA SER A 113 10.06 12.74 14.79
C SER A 113 10.45 14.20 14.56
N PHE A 114 9.69 14.94 13.74
CA PHE A 114 9.96 16.36 13.49
C PHE A 114 9.70 17.24 14.71
N LEU A 115 8.81 16.83 15.61
CA LEU A 115 8.51 17.58 16.84
C LEU A 115 9.46 17.25 17.98
N THR A 116 10.16 16.11 17.93
CA THR A 116 11.03 15.67 19.03
C THR A 116 12.17 16.64 19.27
N LEU A 117 12.82 17.14 18.20
CA LEU A 117 13.92 18.10 18.29
C LEU A 117 13.48 19.46 18.88
N PRO A 118 12.44 20.16 18.36
CA PRO A 118 12.00 21.42 18.95
C PRO A 118 11.48 21.24 20.38
N LEU A 119 10.78 20.15 20.71
CA LEU A 119 10.38 19.84 22.09
C LEU A 119 11.58 19.69 23.03
N LEU A 120 12.63 18.98 22.59
CA LEU A 120 13.85 18.81 23.35
C LEU A 120 14.54 20.16 23.62
N ILE A 121 14.61 21.04 22.61
CA ILE A 121 15.17 22.39 22.75
C ILE A 121 14.38 23.21 23.78
N ILE A 122 13.04 23.18 23.70
CA ILE A 122 12.17 23.87 24.68
C ILE A 122 12.43 23.33 26.09
N LEU A 123 12.53 22.01 26.25
CA LEU A 123 12.77 21.38 27.55
C LEU A 123 14.14 21.78 28.13
N ILE A 124 15.18 21.84 27.30
CA ILE A 124 16.51 22.33 27.69
C ILE A 124 16.46 23.80 28.12
N LEU A 125 15.76 24.66 27.37
CA LEU A 125 15.60 26.07 27.71
C LEU A 125 14.85 26.26 29.03
N LEU A 126 13.80 25.47 29.29
CA LEU A 126 13.08 25.45 30.56
C LEU A 126 13.99 25.01 31.70
N ALA A 127 14.81 23.98 31.49
CA ALA A 127 15.74 23.47 32.50
C ALA A 127 16.87 24.48 32.82
N VAL A 128 17.44 25.15 31.82
CA VAL A 128 18.50 26.15 32.03
C VAL A 128 17.94 27.43 32.66
N ASN A 129 16.75 27.86 32.25
CA ASN A 129 16.13 29.11 32.70
C ASN A 129 15.10 28.90 33.83
N HIS A 130 15.15 27.75 34.53
CA HIS A 130 14.15 27.35 35.52
C HIS A 130 13.92 28.42 36.60
N ASN A 131 14.97 29.13 37.02
CA ASN A 131 14.87 30.21 38.01
C ASN A 131 13.97 31.39 37.57
N LYS A 132 13.81 31.63 36.27
CA LYS A 132 12.92 32.69 35.74
C LYS A 132 11.57 32.14 35.29
N VAL A 133 11.52 30.87 34.87
CA VAL A 133 10.30 30.28 34.31
C VAL A 133 9.36 29.75 35.39
N ILE A 134 9.89 29.18 36.48
CA ILE A 134 9.08 28.72 37.62
C ILE A 134 8.19 29.85 38.19
N PRO A 135 8.70 31.07 38.49
CA PRO A 135 7.85 32.15 39.00
C PRO A 135 6.87 32.70 37.94
N PHE A 136 7.17 32.58 36.64
CA PHE A 136 6.27 32.98 35.57
C PHE A 136 5.11 31.98 35.38
N LEU A 137 5.39 30.68 35.46
CA LEU A 137 4.36 29.63 35.42
C LEU A 137 3.41 29.70 36.63
N GLN A 138 3.91 30.15 37.79
CA GLN A 138 3.09 30.43 38.97
C GLN A 138 2.11 31.62 38.79
N GLN A 139 2.32 32.47 37.78
CA GLN A 139 1.42 33.58 37.44
C GLN A 139 0.33 33.19 36.44
N VAL A 140 0.46 32.05 35.75
CA VAL A 140 -0.53 31.56 34.77
C VAL A 140 -1.92 31.27 35.38
N PRO A 141 -2.05 30.73 36.61
CA PRO A 141 -3.36 30.61 37.26
C PRO A 141 -4.09 31.96 37.42
N GLN A 142 -3.35 33.05 37.58
CA GLN A 142 -3.89 34.40 37.77
C GLN A 142 -4.47 34.98 36.47
N LEU A 143 -3.92 34.59 35.30
CA LEU A 143 -4.43 34.97 33.98
C LEU A 143 -5.70 34.21 33.59
N ILE A 144 -5.86 32.96 34.06
CA ILE A 144 -7.07 32.16 33.85
C ILE A 144 -8.19 32.59 34.82
N GLN A 145 -7.83 33.04 36.03
CA GLN A 145 -8.77 33.58 37.03
C GLN A 145 -9.23 35.01 36.73
N GLY A 146 -8.53 35.75 35.85
CA GLY A 146 -8.94 37.09 35.38
C GLY A 146 -10.12 37.09 34.40
N VAL A 147 -10.50 35.93 33.87
CA VAL A 147 -11.85 35.72 33.29
C VAL A 147 -12.71 35.16 34.41
N SER A 148 -13.04 36.02 35.37
CA SER A 148 -13.97 35.70 36.45
C SER A 148 -15.28 35.19 35.85
N ALA A 149 -15.70 34.01 36.31
CA ALA A 149 -16.97 33.36 35.95
C ALA A 149 -18.20 34.27 36.14
N ASP A 150 -18.06 35.37 36.89
CA ASP A 150 -19.07 36.41 37.10
C ASP A 150 -19.49 37.15 35.82
N GLN A 151 -18.61 37.27 34.80
CA GLN A 151 -18.98 37.91 33.53
C GLN A 151 -19.85 37.02 32.63
N LEU A 152 -19.78 35.70 32.78
CA LEU A 152 -20.57 34.75 31.98
C LEU A 152 -22.02 34.62 32.47
N GLN A 153 -22.32 34.95 33.73
CA GLN A 153 -23.67 34.92 34.28
C GLN A 153 -24.47 36.19 33.98
N ALA A 154 -23.82 37.36 33.91
CA ALA A 154 -24.49 38.65 33.65
C ALA A 154 -25.01 38.81 32.20
N GLN A 155 -24.67 37.90 31.29
CA GLN A 155 -25.09 37.94 29.88
C GLN A 155 -26.30 37.03 29.57
N LEU A 156 -26.80 36.28 30.57
CA LEU A 156 -27.90 35.32 30.43
C LEU A 156 -29.23 35.76 31.09
N GLU A 157 -29.29 36.89 31.80
CA GLU A 157 -30.55 37.41 32.36
C GLU A 157 -31.26 38.40 31.39
N ASP A 158 -32.13 37.83 30.57
CA ASP A 158 -33.40 38.35 30.01
C ASP A 158 -33.53 39.82 29.50
N PRO A 159 -33.74 40.05 28.18
CA PRO A 159 -34.08 41.37 27.62
C PRO A 159 -35.59 41.72 27.64
N PHE A 160 -36.44 40.96 28.36
CA PHE A 160 -37.89 41.18 28.36
C PHE A 160 -38.45 41.69 29.69
N LYS A 161 -38.10 42.92 30.08
CA LYS A 161 -39.03 43.67 30.94
C LYS A 161 -38.94 45.18 30.74
N ASN A 162 -40.13 45.73 30.52
CA ASN A 162 -40.53 47.13 30.67
C ASN A 162 -40.42 48.07 29.46
N LYS A 163 -41.35 47.89 28.50
CA LYS A 163 -41.96 48.99 27.73
C LYS A 163 -43.06 49.66 28.55
N LYS A 164 -43.00 50.99 28.73
CA LYS A 164 -44.08 51.99 28.98
C LYS A 164 -43.38 53.32 29.30
N LYS A 165 -43.62 54.50 28.72
CA LYS A 165 -44.52 55.10 27.70
C LYS A 165 -43.81 56.38 27.18
N PRO A 166 -44.20 56.97 26.03
CA PRO A 166 -43.51 58.10 25.40
C PRO A 166 -43.86 59.45 26.05
N LYS A 167 -42.89 60.37 26.12
CA LYS A 167 -43.10 61.81 26.39
C LYS A 167 -43.33 62.55 25.08
N GLU A 168 -44.49 63.18 24.97
CA GLU A 168 -44.94 64.00 23.85
C GLU A 168 -44.25 65.38 23.86
N ILE A 169 -43.58 65.74 22.77
CA ILE A 169 -42.88 67.03 22.59
C ILE A 169 -43.72 67.91 21.68
N ARG A 170 -44.22 69.02 22.24
CA ARG A 170 -44.99 70.07 21.56
C ARG A 170 -44.02 70.94 20.74
N ARG A 171 -44.31 71.09 19.43
CA ARG A 171 -43.57 71.96 18.50
C ARG A 171 -44.12 73.39 18.51
N ARG A 172 -43.19 74.32 18.22
CA ARG A 172 -43.31 75.74 17.86
C ARG A 172 -43.24 76.73 19.00
#